data_AF-A0A7C1IKF9-F1
#
_entry.id   AF-A0A7C1IKF9-F1
#
_cell.length_a   1.000
_cell.length_b   1.000
_cell.length_c   1.000
_cell.angle_alpha   90.00
_cell.angle_beta   90.00
_cell.angle_gamma   90.00
#
_symmetry.space_group_name_H-M   'P 1'
#
loop_
_entity.id
_entity.type
_entity.pdbx_description
1 polymer ?
#
loop_
_entity_poly.entity_id
_entity_poly.type
_entity_poly.pdbx_seq_one_letter_code
_entity_poly.pdbx_strand_id
1 'polypeptide(L)'
;RALQQVGWAGLDREGWRLARFDDRRPANWLGPLWTGPLQDKKAVSFMAGKAGECNLARPREVRRLLHLVGDEVDAPPLYYQAGVLCKSLGIPQPPLGKVLDSLRQNGYRAVRTHCDPDALKTDAPLETIEKAFVDLGT
;
A
#
# COMPACT_ATOMS: atom_id res chain seq x y z
N ARG A 1 -22.10 -11.98 -4.70
CA ARG A 1 -20.80 -11.60 -5.34
C ARG A 1 -20.09 -10.49 -4.56
N ALA A 2 -20.73 -9.37 -4.22
CA ALA A 2 -20.12 -8.32 -3.37
C ALA A 2 -19.81 -8.79 -1.93
N LEU A 3 -20.72 -9.54 -1.30
CA LEU A 3 -20.51 -10.09 0.05
C LEU A 3 -19.29 -11.01 0.18
N GLN A 4 -18.82 -11.60 -0.94
CA GLN A 4 -17.61 -12.44 -0.95
C GLN A 4 -16.32 -11.61 -0.85
N GLN A 5 -16.41 -10.29 -1.01
CA GLN A 5 -15.32 -9.33 -0.90
C GLN A 5 -15.38 -8.56 0.43
N VAL A 6 -16.14 -9.07 1.39
CA VAL A 6 -16.10 -8.65 2.78
C VAL A 6 -15.35 -9.72 3.56
N GLY A 7 -14.51 -9.29 4.49
CA GLY A 7 -13.72 -10.22 5.27
C GLY A 7 -12.88 -9.58 6.36
N TRP A 8 -11.83 -10.28 6.73
CA TRP A 8 -10.93 -9.95 7.82
C TRP A 8 -9.55 -9.61 7.26
N ALA A 9 -8.86 -8.68 7.89
CA ALA A 9 -7.48 -8.37 7.56
C ALA A 9 -6.57 -8.42 8.79
N GLY A 10 -5.39 -9.00 8.65
CA GLY A 10 -4.40 -9.08 9.73
C GLY A 10 -3.00 -8.97 9.20
N LEU A 11 -2.06 -8.71 10.11
CA LEU A 11 -0.64 -8.66 9.80
C LEU A 11 0.07 -9.85 10.46
N ASP A 12 0.86 -10.58 9.69
CA ASP A 12 1.77 -11.62 10.17
C ASP A 12 3.20 -11.42 9.64
N ARG A 13 4.09 -12.40 9.84
CA ARG A 13 5.50 -12.34 9.41
C ARG A 13 5.68 -12.28 7.89
N GLU A 14 4.69 -12.77 7.14
CA GLU A 14 4.68 -12.74 5.69
C GLU A 14 3.93 -11.51 5.13
N GLY A 15 3.52 -10.59 6.02
CA GLY A 15 2.91 -9.31 5.71
C GLY A 15 1.39 -9.29 5.91
N TRP A 16 0.71 -8.39 5.19
CA TRP A 16 -0.74 -8.28 5.26
C TRP A 16 -1.42 -9.54 4.70
N ARG A 17 -2.46 -10.00 5.39
CA ARG A 17 -3.28 -11.15 5.03
C ARG A 17 -4.75 -10.79 5.06
N LEU A 18 -5.48 -11.37 4.11
CA LEU A 18 -6.92 -11.24 4.00
C LEU A 18 -7.57 -12.62 4.13
N ALA A 19 -8.70 -12.69 4.81
CA ALA A 19 -9.54 -13.88 4.90
C ALA A 19 -10.98 -13.50 4.57
N ARG A 20 -11.80 -14.46 4.14
CA ARG A 20 -13.21 -14.21 3.82
C ARG A 20 -14.02 -14.05 5.10
N PHE A 21 -15.14 -13.34 5.01
CA PHE A 21 -16.04 -13.14 6.15
C PHE A 21 -16.52 -14.47 6.76
N ASP A 22 -16.77 -15.47 5.92
CA ASP A 22 -17.23 -16.80 6.33
C ASP A 22 -16.14 -17.62 7.06
N ASP A 23 -14.86 -17.21 6.97
CA ASP A 23 -13.76 -17.85 7.68
C ASP A 23 -13.73 -17.42 9.15
N ARG A 24 -13.21 -18.28 10.03
CA ARG A 24 -13.03 -17.94 11.44
C ARG A 24 -12.06 -16.76 11.58
N ARG A 25 -12.54 -15.66 12.15
CA ARG A 25 -11.72 -14.49 12.47
C ARG A 25 -10.65 -14.82 13.54
N PRO A 26 -9.35 -14.63 13.26
CA PRO A 26 -8.31 -14.68 14.28
C PRO A 26 -8.43 -13.49 15.27
N ALA A 27 -8.02 -13.68 16.53
CA ALA A 27 -8.28 -12.72 17.62
C ALA A 27 -7.73 -11.30 17.38
N ASN A 28 -6.70 -11.16 16.55
CA ASN A 28 -5.99 -9.89 16.27
C ASN A 28 -6.26 -9.33 14.87
N TRP A 29 -7.27 -9.84 14.16
CA TRP A 29 -7.60 -9.39 12.81
C TRP A 29 -8.75 -8.37 12.82
N LEU A 30 -8.63 -7.37 11.96
CA LEU A 30 -9.57 -6.27 11.79
C LEU A 30 -10.72 -6.67 10.86
N GLY A 31 -11.91 -6.11 11.10
CA GLY A 31 -13.08 -6.28 10.23
C GLY A 31 -14.40 -6.46 10.99
N PRO A 32 -15.49 -6.80 10.27
CA PRO A 32 -15.51 -7.06 8.84
C PRO A 32 -15.28 -5.78 8.03
N LEU A 33 -14.53 -5.89 6.93
CA LEU A 33 -14.23 -4.77 6.03
C LEU A 33 -14.16 -5.23 4.57
N TRP A 34 -14.10 -4.29 3.64
CA TRP A 34 -13.91 -4.60 2.22
C TRP A 34 -12.50 -5.12 1.96
N THR A 35 -12.40 -6.37 1.52
CA THR A 35 -11.15 -7.09 1.19
C THR A 35 -10.97 -7.27 -0.32
N GLY A 36 -11.87 -6.72 -1.14
CA GLY A 36 -11.73 -6.69 -2.58
C GLY A 36 -10.83 -5.56 -3.10
N PRO A 37 -10.64 -5.46 -4.42
CA PRO A 37 -9.93 -4.34 -5.02
C PRO A 37 -10.57 -2.99 -4.66
N LEU A 38 -9.76 -2.00 -4.30
CA LEU A 38 -10.20 -0.63 -4.03
C LEU A 38 -10.23 0.24 -5.29
N GLN A 39 -9.51 -0.20 -6.32
CA GLN A 39 -9.19 0.58 -7.50
C GLN A 39 -9.44 -0.29 -8.73
N ASP A 40 -9.96 0.32 -9.79
CA ASP A 40 -10.08 -0.30 -11.10
C ASP A 40 -9.05 0.33 -12.05
N LYS A 41 -8.12 -0.48 -12.57
CA LYS A 41 -7.02 -0.01 -13.41
C LYS A 41 -7.49 0.71 -14.67
N LYS A 42 -8.58 0.26 -15.28
CA LYS A 42 -9.11 0.86 -16.51
C LYS A 42 -9.73 2.22 -16.20
N ALA A 43 -10.50 2.31 -15.11
CA ALA A 43 -11.10 3.57 -14.66
C ALA A 43 -10.02 4.60 -14.32
N VAL A 44 -9.00 4.22 -13.54
CA VAL A 44 -7.89 5.11 -13.17
C VAL A 44 -7.12 5.58 -14.40
N SER A 45 -6.79 4.67 -15.33
CA SER A 45 -6.10 5.03 -16.59
C SER A 45 -6.93 5.96 -17.46
N PHE A 46 -8.23 5.70 -17.57
CA PHE A 46 -9.16 6.54 -18.31
C PHE A 46 -9.23 7.96 -17.73
N MET A 47 -9.39 8.07 -16.40
CA MET A 47 -9.39 9.35 -15.70
C MET A 47 -8.08 10.11 -15.88
N ALA A 48 -6.94 9.42 -15.82
CA ALA A 48 -5.62 10.03 -16.02
C ALA A 48 -5.47 10.60 -17.45
N GLY A 49 -5.94 9.88 -18.47
CA GLY A 49 -5.96 10.36 -19.86
C GLY A 49 -6.87 11.58 -20.06
N LYS A 50 -8.01 11.63 -19.36
CA LYS A 50 -8.97 12.74 -19.46
C LYS A 50 -8.63 13.96 -18.61
N ALA A 51 -7.79 13.82 -17.59
CA ALA A 51 -7.43 14.92 -16.69
C ALA A 51 -6.78 16.12 -17.40
N GLY A 52 -6.19 15.93 -18.58
CA GLY A 52 -5.63 17.01 -19.40
C GLY A 52 -6.66 17.82 -20.19
N GLU A 53 -7.82 17.22 -20.47
CA GLU A 53 -8.89 17.80 -21.31
C GLU A 53 -9.95 18.53 -20.46
N CYS A 54 -10.05 18.20 -19.18
CA CYS A 54 -11.02 18.77 -18.26
C CYS A 54 -10.57 20.11 -17.67
N ASN A 55 -11.50 21.06 -17.53
CA ASN A 55 -11.27 22.29 -16.75
C ASN A 55 -11.36 21.99 -15.24
N LEU A 56 -10.28 21.46 -14.67
CA LEU A 56 -10.19 21.10 -13.26
C LEU A 56 -9.74 22.31 -12.42
N ALA A 57 -10.34 22.50 -11.24
CA ALA A 57 -9.93 23.54 -10.29
C ALA A 57 -8.50 23.33 -9.75
N ARG A 58 -8.04 22.07 -9.68
CA ARG A 58 -6.73 21.67 -9.14
C ARG A 58 -6.06 20.62 -10.04
N PRO A 59 -5.65 20.99 -11.27
CA PRO A 59 -5.23 20.02 -12.28
C PRO A 59 -3.92 19.31 -11.90
N ARG A 60 -3.02 19.99 -11.19
CA ARG A 60 -1.72 19.41 -10.78
C ARG A 60 -1.91 18.34 -9.70
N GLU A 61 -2.75 18.64 -8.70
CA GLU A 61 -3.07 17.74 -7.59
C GLU A 61 -3.84 16.52 -8.07
N VAL A 62 -4.83 16.71 -8.96
CA VAL A 62 -5.58 15.60 -9.55
C VAL A 62 -4.65 14.67 -10.34
N ARG A 63 -3.76 15.22 -11.18
CA ARG A 63 -2.78 14.40 -11.93
C ARG A 63 -1.84 13.65 -11.00
N ARG A 64 -1.33 14.30 -9.93
CA ARG A 64 -0.48 13.66 -8.93
C ARG A 64 -1.20 12.53 -8.21
N LEU A 65 -2.45 12.73 -7.82
CA LEU A 65 -3.27 11.71 -7.17
C LEU A 65 -3.52 10.52 -8.10
N LEU A 66 -3.92 10.78 -9.34
CA LEU A 66 -4.19 9.72 -10.33
C LEU A 66 -2.93 8.91 -10.67
N HIS A 67 -1.76 9.55 -10.70
CA HIS A 67 -0.49 8.85 -10.88
C HIS A 67 -0.19 7.93 -9.68
N LEU A 68 -0.34 8.45 -8.46
CA LEU A 68 -0.11 7.69 -7.23
C LEU A 68 -1.07 6.48 -7.11
N VAL A 69 -2.36 6.71 -7.36
CA VAL A 69 -3.37 5.64 -7.39
C VAL A 69 -3.11 4.64 -8.53
N GLY A 70 -2.59 5.12 -9.67
CA GLY A 70 -2.18 4.27 -10.79
C GLY A 70 -1.04 3.31 -10.44
N ASP A 71 -0.04 3.77 -9.69
CA ASP A 71 1.05 2.93 -9.20
C ASP A 71 0.56 1.91 -8.15
N GLU A 72 -0.44 2.28 -7.35
CA GLU A 72 -1.03 1.44 -6.31
C GLU A 72 -1.97 0.35 -6.78
N VAL A 73 -2.53 0.44 -7.99
CA VAL A 73 -3.67 -0.40 -8.42
C VAL A 73 -3.40 -1.89 -8.39
N ASP A 74 -2.15 -2.28 -8.64
CA ASP A 74 -1.70 -3.67 -8.64
C ASP A 74 -0.88 -3.97 -7.36
N ALA A 75 -0.86 -3.07 -6.38
CA ALA A 75 -0.18 -3.27 -5.11
C ALA A 75 -1.02 -4.10 -4.14
N PRO A 76 -0.38 -4.82 -3.20
CA PRO A 76 -1.09 -5.54 -2.15
C PRO A 76 -2.02 -4.65 -1.31
N PRO A 77 -3.03 -5.24 -0.64
CA PRO A 77 -3.95 -4.52 0.22
C PRO A 77 -3.23 -3.92 1.43
N LEU A 78 -3.82 -2.86 1.99
CA LEU A 78 -3.30 -2.13 3.15
C LEU A 78 -1.88 -1.58 2.91
N TYR A 79 -1.23 -1.05 3.93
CA TYR A 79 0.07 -0.39 3.82
C TYR A 79 0.83 -0.43 5.15
N TYR A 80 2.12 -0.12 5.10
CA TYR A 80 2.97 0.06 6.27
C TYR A 80 3.32 1.53 6.41
N GLN A 81 3.20 2.08 7.61
CA GLN A 81 3.64 3.44 7.92
C GLN A 81 5.12 3.40 8.31
N ALA A 82 5.94 4.16 7.59
CA ALA A 82 7.39 4.17 7.79
C ALA A 82 7.77 4.61 9.20
N GLY A 83 7.17 5.71 9.70
CA GLY A 83 7.41 6.17 11.07
C GLY A 83 7.01 5.15 12.16
N VAL A 84 5.94 4.38 11.96
CA VAL A 84 5.53 3.34 12.91
C VAL A 84 6.52 2.18 12.91
N LEU A 85 6.95 1.73 11.73
CA LEU A 85 7.97 0.69 11.58
C LEU A 85 9.30 1.13 12.23
N CYS A 86 9.78 2.34 11.93
CA CYS A 86 11.04 2.84 12.49
C CYS A 86 10.96 2.98 14.01
N LYS A 87 9.83 3.44 14.55
CA LYS A 87 9.59 3.51 16.00
C LYS A 87 9.61 2.13 16.65
N SER A 88 9.01 1.11 16.04
CA SER A 88 9.06 -0.25 16.59
C SER A 88 10.44 -0.89 16.51
N LEU A 89 11.25 -0.50 15.51
CA LEU A 89 12.62 -0.99 15.31
C LEU A 89 13.66 -0.19 16.10
N GLY A 90 13.30 0.99 16.63
CA GLY A 90 14.22 1.85 17.39
C GLY A 90 15.29 2.53 16.53
N ILE A 91 15.02 2.78 15.25
CA ILE A 91 15.97 3.38 14.29
C ILE A 91 15.51 4.77 13.81
N PRO A 92 16.41 5.65 13.36
CA PRO A 92 16.02 6.84 12.63
C PRO A 92 15.41 6.45 11.29
N GLN A 93 14.47 7.26 10.80
CA GLN A 93 13.75 6.94 9.58
C GLN A 93 14.59 7.27 8.33
N PRO A 94 14.94 6.27 7.49
CA PRO A 94 15.61 6.52 6.22
C PRO A 94 14.68 7.20 5.21
N PRO A 95 15.23 7.81 4.14
CA PRO A 95 14.40 8.32 3.05
C PRO A 95 13.55 7.20 2.43
N LEU A 96 12.23 7.31 2.50
CA LEU A 96 11.30 6.27 2.03
C LEU A 96 11.54 5.88 0.56
N GLY A 97 12.00 6.81 -0.29
CA GLY A 97 12.39 6.50 -1.67
C GLY A 97 13.49 5.44 -1.76
N LYS A 98 14.53 5.52 -0.91
CA LYS A 98 15.62 4.54 -0.89
C LYS A 98 15.14 3.16 -0.44
N VAL A 99 14.22 3.11 0.53
CA VAL A 99 13.61 1.84 0.98
C VAL A 99 12.81 1.20 -0.15
N LEU A 100 11.97 1.98 -0.85
CA LEU A 100 11.21 1.50 -2.00
C LEU A 100 12.13 0.95 -3.10
N ASP A 101 13.20 1.68 -3.41
CA ASP A 101 14.17 1.26 -4.44
C ASP A 101 14.92 0.00 -4.04
N SER A 102 15.32 -0.13 -2.77
CA SER A 102 15.93 -1.36 -2.24
C SER A 102 14.99 -2.56 -2.37
N LEU A 103 13.72 -2.43 -1.98
CA LEU A 103 12.73 -3.51 -2.12
C LEU A 103 12.52 -3.91 -3.59
N ARG A 104 12.45 -2.93 -4.51
CA ARG A 104 12.33 -3.17 -5.95
C ARG A 104 13.54 -3.88 -6.53
N GLN A 105 14.75 -3.50 -6.11
CA GLN A 105 15.99 -4.15 -6.53
C GLN A 105 16.05 -5.62 -6.08
N ASN A 106 15.37 -5.96 -4.99
CA ASN A 106 15.22 -7.34 -4.50
C ASN A 106 14.04 -8.09 -5.15
N GLY A 107 13.39 -7.53 -6.18
CA GLY A 107 12.33 -8.19 -6.95
C GLY A 107 10.92 -8.02 -6.40
N TYR A 108 10.73 -7.22 -5.34
CA TYR A 108 9.41 -6.96 -4.77
C TYR A 108 8.74 -5.77 -5.42
N ARG A 109 7.40 -5.81 -5.49
CA ARG A 109 6.63 -4.62 -5.78
C ARG A 109 6.70 -3.72 -4.54
N ALA A 110 7.09 -2.46 -4.71
CA ALA A 110 7.03 -1.46 -3.64
C ALA A 110 6.60 -0.11 -4.21
N VAL A 111 5.58 0.49 -3.62
CA VAL A 111 5.02 1.79 -4.04
C VAL A 111 4.62 2.63 -2.84
N ARG A 112 4.50 3.95 -3.05
CA ARG A 112 3.85 4.84 -2.07
C ARG A 112 2.34 4.62 -2.08
N THR A 113 1.65 5.14 -1.08
CA THR A 113 0.18 5.15 -1.04
C THR A 113 -0.39 6.57 -0.91
N HIS A 114 -1.54 6.80 -1.52
CA HIS A 114 -2.34 8.02 -1.42
C HIS A 114 -2.98 8.18 -0.04
N CYS A 115 -3.11 7.08 0.72
CA CYS A 115 -3.66 7.11 2.07
C CYS A 115 -2.76 7.88 3.04
N ASP A 116 -1.44 7.76 2.87
CA ASP A 116 -0.45 8.37 3.75
C ASP A 116 0.87 8.58 2.97
N PRO A 117 1.37 9.82 2.82
CA PRO A 117 2.60 10.10 2.09
C PRO A 117 3.85 9.44 2.71
N ASP A 118 3.79 9.07 4.00
CA ASP A 118 4.83 8.37 4.74
C ASP A 118 4.59 6.87 4.85
N ALA A 119 3.86 6.29 3.89
CA ALA A 119 3.58 4.86 3.86
C ALA A 119 3.96 4.20 2.54
N LEU A 120 4.17 2.89 2.62
CA LEU A 120 4.44 2.02 1.47
C LEU A 120 3.47 0.83 1.41
N LYS A 121 3.22 0.37 0.17
CA LYS A 121 2.61 -0.92 -0.12
C LYS A 121 3.65 -1.81 -0.78
N THR A 122 3.72 -3.07 -0.35
CA THR A 122 4.65 -4.05 -0.92
C THR A 122 4.18 -5.47 -0.69
N ASP A 123 4.60 -6.38 -1.57
CA ASP A 123 4.43 -7.83 -1.46
C ASP A 123 5.62 -8.50 -0.75
N ALA A 124 6.60 -7.73 -0.31
CA ALA A 124 7.69 -8.22 0.52
C ALA A 124 7.18 -8.75 1.88
N PRO A 125 7.75 -9.86 2.39
CA PRO A 125 7.52 -10.30 3.76
C PRO A 125 7.93 -9.24 4.77
N LEU A 126 7.28 -9.21 5.94
CA LEU A 126 7.51 -8.16 6.95
C LEU A 126 8.99 -8.08 7.37
N GLU A 127 9.66 -9.21 7.54
CA GLU A 127 11.09 -9.25 7.88
C GLU A 127 11.97 -8.60 6.80
N THR A 128 11.62 -8.76 5.52
CA THR A 128 12.35 -8.12 4.42
C THR A 128 12.14 -6.61 4.42
N ILE A 129 10.93 -6.15 4.76
CA ILE A 129 10.62 -4.73 4.92
C ILE A 129 11.44 -4.16 6.08
N GLU A 130 11.38 -4.78 7.26
CA GLU A 130 12.12 -4.36 8.45
C GLU A 130 13.61 -4.27 8.17
N LYS A 131 14.19 -5.30 7.52
CA LYS A 131 15.60 -5.30 7.13
C LYS A 131 15.96 -4.13 6.20
N ALA A 132 15.14 -3.85 5.18
CA ALA A 132 15.39 -2.73 4.29
C ALA A 132 15.39 -1.37 5.01
N PHE A 133 14.57 -1.22 6.05
CA PHE A 133 14.57 -0.05 6.91
C PHE A 133 15.82 0.02 7.80
N VAL A 134 16.22 -1.08 8.44
CA VAL A 134 17.42 -1.15 9.29
C VAL A 134 18.70 -0.86 8.50
N ASP A 135 18.87 -1.49 7.33
CA ASP A 135 20.08 -1.35 6.51
C ASP A 135 20.30 0.08 5.99
N LEU A 136 19.23 0.87 5.89
CA LEU A 136 19.27 2.25 5.39
C LEU A 136 19.14 3.30 6.50
N GLY A 137 18.68 2.91 7.69
CA GLY A 137 18.45 3.77 8.86
C GLY A 137 19.68 3.89 9.77
N THR A 138 20.88 3.71 9.23
CA THR A 138 22.15 3.93 9.94
C THR A 138 22.62 5.38 9.83
#